data_AF-A0A923QJR4-F1
#
_entry.id   AF-A0A923QJR4-F1
#
_cell.length_a   1.000
_cell.length_b   1.000
_cell.length_c   1.000
_cell.angle_alpha   90.00
_cell.angle_beta   90.00
_cell.angle_gamma   90.00
#
_symmetry.space_group_name_H-M   'P 1'
#
loop_
_entity.id
_entity.type
_entity.pdbx_description
1 polymer ?
#
loop_
_entity_poly.entity_id
_entity_poly.type
_entity_poly.pdbx_seq_one_letter_code
_entity_poly.pdbx_strand_id
1 'polypeptide(L)'
;THIARYRSLVKRYPGIPPARILGDLIASAPGEEGKWFATAKTLKQFDLAIALASRSAVDPKTLVRAARDHVKSQPAFALESALLALHWMARGAGYELTSADVWAARDHALAAAQAMASPTDVAQRIAEAVAGSGTSAIWVRQSLGLN
;
A
#
# COMPACT_ATOMS: atom_id res chain seq x y z
N THR A 1 3.24 -14.09 -11.95
CA THR A 1 2.84 -12.83 -11.28
C THR A 1 1.58 -12.28 -11.93
N HIS A 2 0.77 -11.49 -11.21
CA HIS A 2 -0.47 -10.90 -11.75
C HIS A 2 -0.24 -10.07 -13.02
N ILE A 3 0.88 -9.32 -13.08
CA ILE A 3 1.29 -8.57 -14.28
C ILE A 3 1.51 -9.46 -15.51
N ALA A 4 2.03 -10.68 -15.36
CA ALA A 4 2.22 -11.60 -16.47
C ALA A 4 0.89 -12.10 -17.03
N ARG A 5 -0.08 -12.41 -16.15
CA ARG A 5 -1.45 -12.78 -16.53
C ARG A 5 -2.18 -11.62 -17.23
N TYR A 6 -2.03 -10.40 -16.72
CA TYR A 6 -2.56 -9.21 -17.38
C TYR A 6 -1.98 -9.03 -18.80
N ARG A 7 -0.64 -9.07 -18.92
CA ARG A 7 0.04 -8.90 -20.22
C ARG A 7 -0.34 -9.98 -21.23
N SER A 8 -0.49 -11.23 -20.80
CA SER A 8 -0.90 -12.31 -21.70
C SER A 8 -2.33 -12.12 -22.22
N LEU A 9 -3.25 -11.62 -21.39
CA LEU A 9 -4.62 -11.32 -21.80
C LEU A 9 -4.71 -10.11 -22.72
N VAL A 10 -3.97 -9.03 -22.43
CA VAL A 10 -3.87 -7.87 -23.34
C VAL A 10 -3.38 -8.30 -24.73
N LYS A 11 -2.37 -9.18 -24.80
CA LYS A 11 -1.86 -9.71 -26.06
C LYS A 11 -2.89 -10.59 -26.79
N ARG A 12 -3.67 -11.38 -26.05
CA ARG A 12 -4.67 -12.29 -26.61
C ARG A 12 -5.92 -11.57 -27.12
N TYR A 13 -6.26 -10.42 -26.55
CA TYR A 13 -7.48 -9.67 -26.85
C TYR A 13 -7.19 -8.20 -27.22
N PRO A 14 -6.54 -7.94 -28.37
CA PRO A 14 -6.13 -6.58 -28.76
C PRO A 14 -7.30 -5.62 -29.01
N GLY A 15 -8.50 -6.13 -29.29
CA GLY A 15 -9.72 -5.32 -29.48
C GLY A 15 -10.40 -4.89 -28.18
N ILE A 16 -9.96 -5.39 -27.02
CA ILE A 16 -10.52 -5.01 -25.72
C ILE A 16 -9.59 -3.97 -25.08
N PRO A 17 -10.12 -2.82 -24.61
CA PRO A 17 -9.31 -1.83 -23.91
C PRO A 17 -8.54 -2.46 -22.73
N PRO A 18 -7.22 -2.25 -22.60
CA PRO A 18 -6.43 -2.86 -21.52
C PRO A 18 -6.95 -2.53 -20.11
N ALA A 19 -7.49 -1.33 -19.91
CA ALA A 19 -8.13 -0.93 -18.65
C ALA A 19 -9.33 -1.81 -18.29
N ARG A 20 -10.13 -2.23 -19.29
CA ARG A 20 -11.26 -3.14 -19.09
C ARG A 20 -10.76 -4.53 -18.69
N ILE A 21 -9.72 -5.05 -19.35
CA ILE A 21 -9.10 -6.34 -19.00
C ILE A 21 -8.61 -6.32 -17.55
N LEU A 22 -7.93 -5.24 -17.12
CA LEU A 22 -7.46 -5.11 -15.74
C LEU A 22 -8.64 -5.04 -14.75
N GLY A 23 -9.68 -4.28 -15.06
CA GLY A 23 -10.89 -4.20 -14.24
C GLY A 23 -11.57 -5.54 -14.05
N ASP A 24 -11.78 -6.29 -15.14
CA ASP A 24 -12.39 -7.63 -15.12
C ASP A 24 -11.53 -8.62 -14.32
N LEU A 25 -10.20 -8.52 -14.44
CA LEU A 25 -9.26 -9.34 -13.67
C LEU A 25 -9.32 -9.06 -12.17
N ILE A 26 -9.41 -7.79 -11.76
CA ILE A 26 -9.59 -7.40 -10.37
C ILE A 26 -10.92 -7.91 -9.83
N ALA A 27 -12.02 -7.71 -10.59
CA ALA A 27 -13.36 -8.15 -10.21
C ALA A 27 -13.51 -9.68 -10.11
N SER A 28 -12.63 -10.44 -10.79
CA SER A 28 -12.66 -11.91 -10.78
C SER A 28 -12.21 -12.56 -9.46
N ALA A 29 -11.66 -11.79 -8.51
CA ALA A 29 -11.23 -12.28 -7.20
C ALA A 29 -11.65 -11.32 -6.06
N PRO A 30 -12.94 -11.27 -5.71
CA PRO A 30 -13.44 -10.42 -4.63
C PRO A 30 -12.76 -10.73 -3.30
N GLY A 31 -12.33 -9.69 -2.57
CA GLY A 31 -11.60 -9.82 -1.30
C GLY A 31 -10.09 -10.03 -1.44
N GLU A 32 -9.58 -10.23 -2.66
CA GLU A 32 -8.15 -10.39 -2.93
C GLU A 32 -7.58 -9.29 -3.85
N GLU A 33 -8.27 -8.16 -3.96
CA GLU A 33 -7.91 -7.01 -4.78
C GLU A 33 -6.49 -6.50 -4.51
N GLY A 34 -6.03 -6.54 -3.25
CA GLY A 34 -4.68 -6.17 -2.86
C GLY A 34 -3.58 -6.95 -3.61
N LYS A 35 -3.85 -8.16 -4.09
CA LYS A 35 -2.91 -8.93 -4.93
C LYS A 35 -2.60 -8.23 -6.26
N TRP A 36 -3.46 -7.32 -6.70
CA TRP A 36 -3.27 -6.51 -7.91
C TRP A 36 -2.50 -5.20 -7.67
N PHE A 37 -2.18 -4.85 -6.42
CA PHE A 37 -1.42 -3.63 -6.06
C PHE A 37 -0.13 -3.49 -6.89
N ALA A 38 0.70 -4.54 -6.90
CA ALA A 38 1.97 -4.51 -7.63
C ALA A 38 1.77 -4.33 -9.14
N THR A 39 0.70 -4.90 -9.69
CA THR A 39 0.35 -4.76 -11.11
C THR A 39 -0.03 -3.31 -11.43
N ALA A 40 -0.94 -2.71 -10.65
CA ALA A 40 -1.35 -1.32 -10.82
C ALA A 40 -0.16 -0.35 -10.67
N LYS A 41 0.70 -0.57 -9.66
CA LYS A 41 1.93 0.20 -9.45
C LYS A 41 2.88 0.08 -10.65
N THR A 42 3.12 -1.12 -11.17
CA THR A 42 3.97 -1.34 -12.36
C THR A 42 3.40 -0.65 -13.61
N LEU A 43 2.08 -0.52 -13.71
CA LEU A 43 1.40 0.21 -14.78
C LEU A 43 1.32 1.72 -14.52
N LYS A 44 1.95 2.22 -13.45
CA LYS A 44 1.92 3.64 -13.01
C LYS A 44 0.51 4.15 -12.70
N GLN A 45 -0.44 3.26 -12.42
CA GLN A 45 -1.78 3.58 -11.96
C GLN A 45 -1.78 3.66 -10.43
N PHE A 46 -1.14 4.71 -9.90
CA PHE A 46 -0.88 4.85 -8.46
C PHE A 46 -2.17 4.98 -7.64
N ASP A 47 -3.15 5.75 -8.12
CA ASP A 47 -4.45 5.89 -7.43
C ASP A 47 -5.18 4.54 -7.36
N LEU A 48 -5.15 3.77 -8.45
CA LEU A 48 -5.70 2.41 -8.45
C LEU A 48 -4.94 1.51 -7.48
N ALA A 49 -3.61 1.59 -7.43
CA ALA A 49 -2.83 0.80 -6.49
C ALA A 49 -3.24 1.09 -5.04
N ILE A 50 -3.37 2.36 -4.64
CA ILE A 50 -3.87 2.73 -3.31
C ILE A 50 -5.29 2.24 -3.08
N ALA A 51 -6.19 2.38 -4.05
CA ALA A 51 -7.58 1.90 -3.94
C ALA A 51 -7.67 0.38 -3.77
N LEU A 52 -6.77 -0.39 -4.37
CA LEU A 52 -6.69 -1.84 -4.19
C LEU A 52 -6.15 -2.19 -2.80
N ALA A 53 -5.09 -1.52 -2.37
CA ALA A 53 -4.46 -1.76 -1.09
C ALA A 53 -5.29 -1.27 0.11
N SER A 54 -6.27 -0.38 -0.09
CA SER A 54 -7.22 0.01 0.96
C SER A 54 -8.39 -0.96 1.09
N ARG A 55 -8.72 -1.73 0.05
CA ARG A 55 -9.86 -2.67 0.03
C ARG A 55 -9.52 -4.04 0.58
N SER A 56 -8.31 -4.52 0.35
CA SER A 56 -7.87 -5.82 0.85
C SER A 56 -6.36 -5.85 1.10
N ALA A 57 -5.97 -6.81 1.95
CA ALA A 57 -4.63 -6.86 2.50
C ALA A 57 -3.54 -6.95 1.41
N VAL A 58 -2.51 -6.12 1.56
CA VAL A 58 -1.23 -6.23 0.86
C VAL A 58 -0.18 -6.50 1.91
N ASP A 59 0.77 -7.38 1.60
CA ASP A 59 1.91 -7.63 2.48
C ASP A 59 2.58 -6.29 2.89
N PRO A 60 2.69 -5.97 4.19
CA PRO A 60 3.21 -4.67 4.61
C PRO A 60 4.62 -4.40 4.14
N LYS A 61 5.50 -5.42 4.04
CA LYS A 61 6.87 -5.23 3.52
C LYS A 61 6.85 -4.81 2.05
N THR A 62 5.87 -5.27 1.28
CA THR A 62 5.64 -4.81 -0.10
C THR A 62 5.22 -3.35 -0.16
N LEU A 63 4.36 -2.89 0.74
CA LEU A 63 3.92 -1.49 0.83
C LEU A 63 5.06 -0.57 1.31
N VAL A 64 5.84 -0.98 2.31
CA VAL A 64 7.04 -0.25 2.79
C VAL A 64 8.03 -0.07 1.65
N ARG A 65 8.32 -1.14 0.89
CA ARG A 65 9.19 -1.05 -0.29
C ARG A 65 8.63 -0.09 -1.35
N ALA A 66 7.33 -0.16 -1.62
CA ALA A 66 6.69 0.75 -2.57
C ALA A 66 6.81 2.22 -2.13
N ALA A 67 6.60 2.51 -0.84
CA ALA A 67 6.79 3.84 -0.27
C ALA A 67 8.23 4.33 -0.47
N ARG A 68 9.21 3.55 0.01
CA ARG A 68 10.64 3.84 -0.12
C ARG A 68 11.05 4.22 -1.55
N ASP A 69 10.63 3.40 -2.52
CA ASP A 69 11.04 3.54 -3.91
C ASP A 69 10.41 4.78 -4.59
N HIS A 70 9.37 5.38 -4.00
CA HIS A 70 8.59 6.47 -4.60
C HIS A 70 8.56 7.78 -3.81
N VAL A 71 9.25 7.87 -2.67
CA VAL A 71 9.31 9.11 -1.86
C VAL A 71 9.63 10.35 -2.70
N LYS A 72 10.60 10.23 -3.62
CA LYS A 72 11.05 11.36 -4.44
C LYS A 72 10.20 11.60 -5.68
N SER A 73 9.76 10.54 -6.35
CA SER A 73 9.10 10.62 -7.65
C SER A 73 7.60 10.82 -7.53
N GLN A 74 6.96 10.19 -6.54
CA GLN A 74 5.51 10.19 -6.33
C GLN A 74 5.20 10.26 -4.81
N PRO A 75 5.50 11.40 -4.15
CA PRO A 75 5.43 11.49 -2.69
C PRO A 75 4.03 11.21 -2.12
N ALA A 76 2.95 11.66 -2.76
CA ALA A 76 1.59 11.35 -2.32
C ALA A 76 1.33 9.82 -2.30
N PHE A 77 1.72 9.11 -3.35
CA PHE A 77 1.61 7.65 -3.41
C PHE A 77 2.47 6.96 -2.33
N ALA A 78 3.68 7.49 -2.09
CA ALA A 78 4.56 6.94 -1.08
C ALA A 78 3.99 7.09 0.34
N LEU A 79 3.41 8.25 0.64
CA LEU A 79 2.72 8.51 1.90
C LEU A 79 1.56 7.51 2.11
N GLU A 80 0.66 7.38 1.14
CA GLU A 80 -0.48 6.46 1.24
C GLU A 80 -0.02 5.00 1.37
N SER A 81 1.04 4.60 0.64
CA SER A 81 1.59 3.24 0.75
C SER A 81 2.15 2.97 2.14
N ALA A 82 2.86 3.93 2.73
CA ALA A 82 3.39 3.81 4.08
C ALA A 82 2.30 3.75 5.15
N LEU A 83 1.26 4.58 5.03
CA LEU A 83 0.11 4.55 5.93
C LEU A 83 -0.68 3.25 5.83
N LEU A 84 -0.88 2.73 4.61
CA LEU A 84 -1.50 1.42 4.42
C LEU A 84 -0.64 0.28 4.96
N ALA A 85 0.69 0.40 4.91
CA ALA A 85 1.58 -0.58 5.55
C ALA A 85 1.31 -0.64 7.06
N LEU A 86 1.33 0.52 7.73
CA LEU A 86 1.00 0.64 9.15
C LEU A 86 -0.39 0.12 9.48
N HIS A 87 -1.38 0.46 8.65
CA HIS A 87 -2.77 0.01 8.78
C HIS A 87 -2.91 -1.51 8.77
N TRP A 88 -2.22 -2.18 7.85
CA TRP A 88 -2.25 -3.62 7.71
C TRP A 88 -1.43 -4.33 8.80
N MET A 89 -0.28 -3.78 9.19
CA MET A 89 0.48 -4.26 10.35
C MET A 89 -0.38 -4.23 11.62
N ALA A 90 -1.09 -3.12 11.87
CA ALA A 90 -1.97 -2.98 13.04
C ALA A 90 -3.16 -3.96 13.03
N ARG A 91 -3.53 -4.47 11.84
CA ARG A 91 -4.57 -5.50 11.63
C ARG A 91 -4.01 -6.92 11.62
N GLY A 92 -2.73 -7.10 11.94
CA GLY A 92 -2.10 -8.42 12.03
C GLY A 92 -1.73 -9.04 10.69
N ALA A 93 -1.72 -8.26 9.60
CA ALA A 93 -1.19 -8.73 8.34
C ALA A 93 0.35 -8.63 8.31
N GLY A 94 0.98 -9.47 7.49
CA GLY A 94 2.43 -9.51 7.31
C GLY A 94 3.09 -10.65 8.07
N TYR A 95 4.13 -11.22 7.46
CA TYR A 95 4.87 -12.35 8.00
C TYR A 95 6.24 -11.90 8.55
N GLU A 96 6.60 -12.38 9.74
CA GLU A 96 7.85 -12.06 10.45
C GLU A 96 8.13 -10.55 10.47
N LEU A 97 7.15 -9.77 10.92
CA LEU A 97 7.31 -8.33 11.11
C LEU A 97 8.14 -8.04 12.35
N THR A 98 8.97 -7.01 12.23
CA THR A 98 9.81 -6.48 13.31
C THR A 98 9.49 -5.01 13.54
N SER A 99 9.94 -4.46 14.68
CA SER A 99 9.81 -3.02 14.93
C SER A 99 10.54 -2.17 13.87
N ALA A 100 11.59 -2.72 13.23
CA ALA A 100 12.27 -2.05 12.12
C ALA A 100 11.35 -1.87 10.90
N ASP A 101 10.44 -2.82 10.61
CA ASP A 101 9.46 -2.66 9.54
C ASP A 101 8.47 -1.52 9.85
N VAL A 102 8.04 -1.42 11.11
CA VAL A 102 7.15 -0.35 11.60
C VAL A 102 7.83 1.02 11.50
N TRP A 103 9.10 1.11 11.95
CA TRP A 103 9.89 2.35 11.83
C TRP A 103 10.12 2.74 10.38
N ALA A 104 10.47 1.80 9.51
CA ALA A 104 10.65 2.08 8.09
C ALA A 104 9.37 2.65 7.45
N ALA A 105 8.19 2.09 7.78
CA ALA A 105 6.92 2.63 7.31
C ALA A 105 6.70 4.07 7.80
N ARG A 106 6.88 4.34 9.11
CA ARG A 106 6.78 5.70 9.67
C ARG A 106 7.75 6.67 8.98
N ASP A 107 9.01 6.29 8.86
CA ASP A 107 10.05 7.16 8.32
C ASP A 107 9.80 7.49 6.84
N HIS A 108 9.27 6.54 6.07
CA HIS A 108 8.83 6.80 4.69
C HIS A 108 7.59 7.67 4.61
N ALA A 109 6.63 7.53 5.52
CA ALA A 109 5.48 8.44 5.62
C ALA A 109 5.94 9.88 5.90
N LEU A 110 6.83 10.07 6.87
CA LEU A 110 7.40 11.37 7.21
C LEU A 110 8.19 11.98 6.05
N ALA A 111 9.06 11.20 5.41
CA ALA A 111 9.85 11.66 4.27
C ALA A 111 8.97 12.01 3.06
N ALA A 112 7.91 11.24 2.80
CA ALA A 112 6.95 11.51 1.75
C ALA A 112 6.17 12.79 2.01
N ALA A 113 5.67 12.99 3.24
CA ALA A 113 4.97 14.21 3.63
C ALA A 113 5.87 15.46 3.50
N GLN A 114 7.15 15.37 3.86
CA GLN A 114 8.12 16.46 3.68
C GLN A 114 8.38 16.80 2.20
N ALA A 115 8.29 15.80 1.31
CA ALA A 115 8.47 15.98 -0.12
C ALA A 115 7.19 16.51 -0.83
N MET A 116 6.06 16.61 -0.14
CA MET A 116 4.83 17.18 -0.67
C MET A 116 4.81 18.70 -0.52
N ALA A 117 4.20 19.39 -1.49
CA ALA A 117 4.06 20.84 -1.47
C ALA A 117 3.00 21.35 -0.46
N SER A 118 2.12 20.47 0.02
CA SER A 118 1.01 20.81 0.91
C SER A 118 1.27 20.32 2.33
N PRO A 119 1.01 21.14 3.36
CA PRO A 119 1.08 20.67 4.73
C PRO A 119 0.11 19.50 4.92
N THR A 120 0.63 18.41 5.48
CA THR A 120 -0.13 17.20 5.81
C THR A 120 0.14 16.90 7.27
N ASP A 121 -0.90 16.71 8.07
CA ASP A 121 -0.75 16.24 9.46
C ASP A 121 -0.44 14.74 9.48
N VAL A 122 0.80 14.42 9.12
CA VAL A 122 1.29 13.04 9.01
C VAL A 122 1.25 12.33 10.37
N ALA A 123 1.39 13.05 11.48
CA ALA A 123 1.33 12.48 12.82
C ALA A 123 -0.09 11.98 13.13
N GLN A 124 -1.11 12.81 12.88
CA GLN A 124 -2.51 12.40 13.01
C GLN A 124 -2.83 11.20 12.11
N ARG A 125 -2.40 11.24 10.84
CA ARG A 125 -2.66 10.14 9.89
C ARG A 125 -1.99 8.83 10.28
N ILE A 126 -0.78 8.88 10.84
CA ILE A 126 -0.11 7.70 11.41
C ILE A 126 -0.92 7.14 12.57
N ALA A 127 -1.35 7.99 13.50
CA ALA A 127 -2.16 7.57 14.66
C ALA A 127 -3.49 6.92 14.23
N GLU A 128 -4.16 7.48 13.22
CA GLU A 128 -5.38 6.92 12.63
C GLU A 128 -5.11 5.57 11.95
N ALA A 129 -4.01 5.44 11.20
CA ALA A 129 -3.68 4.20 10.51
C ALA A 129 -3.50 3.02 11.48
N VAL A 130 -2.88 3.28 12.65
CA VAL A 130 -2.57 2.26 13.66
C VAL A 130 -3.61 2.17 14.78
N ALA A 131 -4.73 2.89 14.64
CA ALA A 131 -5.81 2.86 15.62
C ALA A 131 -6.38 1.44 15.78
N GLY A 132 -6.66 1.06 17.02
CA GLY A 132 -7.22 -0.24 17.36
C GLY A 132 -6.74 -0.78 18.71
N SER A 133 -7.48 -1.75 19.23
CA SER A 133 -7.24 -2.39 20.53
C SER A 133 -6.72 -3.84 20.44
N GLY A 134 -6.58 -4.39 19.22
CA GLY A 134 -6.02 -5.74 19.04
C GLY A 134 -4.52 -5.80 19.36
N THR A 135 -4.00 -7.00 19.66
CA THR A 135 -2.58 -7.21 20.02
C THR A 135 -1.62 -6.63 19.00
N SER A 136 -1.88 -6.81 17.70
CA SER A 136 -1.05 -6.24 16.63
C SER A 136 -1.08 -4.72 16.63
N ALA A 137 -2.25 -4.10 16.82
CA ALA A 137 -2.37 -2.64 16.91
C ALA A 137 -1.63 -2.08 18.14
N ILE A 138 -1.76 -2.73 19.30
CA ILE A 138 -1.02 -2.36 20.51
C ILE A 138 0.49 -2.44 20.26
N TRP A 139 0.98 -3.53 19.69
CA TRP A 139 2.40 -3.72 19.39
C TRP A 139 2.94 -2.68 18.40
N VAL A 140 2.19 -2.37 17.33
CA VAL A 140 2.58 -1.31 16.37
C VAL A 140 2.62 0.05 17.06
N ARG A 141 1.62 0.40 17.87
CA ARG A 141 1.58 1.67 18.61
C ARG A 141 2.75 1.79 19.60
N GLN A 142 3.03 0.74 20.37
CA GLN A 142 4.19 0.69 21.26
C GLN A 142 5.51 0.85 20.50
N SER A 143 5.65 0.20 19.35
CA SER A 143 6.83 0.36 18.47
C SER A 143 7.01 1.80 17.99
N LEU A 144 5.92 2.55 17.83
CA LEU A 144 5.92 3.96 17.44
C LEU A 144 6.04 4.93 18.63
N GLY A 145 6.00 4.46 19.88
CA GLY A 145 5.95 5.30 21.07
C GLY A 145 4.59 5.99 21.27
N LEU A 146 3.53 5.43 20.71
CA LEU A 146 2.14 5.89 20.88
C LEU A 146 1.49 5.07 22.00
N ASN A 147 0.92 5.74 23.01
CA ASN A 147 0.19 5.12 24.12
C ASN A 147 -1.30 4.93 23.78
#